data_AF-A0A7J4KIP4-F1
#
_entry.id   AF-A0A7J4KIP4-F1
#
_cell.length_a   1.000
_cell.length_b   1.000
_cell.length_c   1.000
_cell.angle_alpha   90.00
_cell.angle_beta   90.00
_cell.angle_gamma   90.00
#
_symmetry.space_group_name_H-M   'P 1'
#
loop_
_entity.id
_entity.type
_entity.pdbx_description
1 polymer ?
#
loop_
_entity_poly.entity_id
_entity_poly.type
_entity_poly.pdbx_seq_one_letter_code
_entity_poly.pdbx_strand_id
1 'polypeptide(L)' 'MNTPIVVQTELPAKILNKGKVRDVYEIHNDILLIATDRLSAFDV' A
#
# COMPACT_ATOMS: atom_id res chain seq x y z
N MET A 1 -16.46 -1.48 17.28
CA MET A 1 -15.07 -1.01 17.13
C MET A 1 -14.98 -0.32 15.79
N ASN A 2 -14.49 0.92 15.73
CA ASN A 2 -14.35 1.64 14.46
C ASN A 2 -12.95 1.36 13.91
N THR A 3 -12.84 0.48 12.92
CA THR A 3 -11.56 0.19 12.27
C THR A 3 -11.26 1.32 11.29
N PRO A 4 -10.11 2.00 11.39
CA PRO A 4 -9.76 3.07 10.47
C PRO A 4 -9.53 2.51 9.07
N ILE A 5 -10.03 3.22 8.05
CA ILE A 5 -9.83 2.88 6.63
C ILE A 5 -8.46 3.42 6.20
N VAL A 6 -7.63 2.55 5.62
CA VAL A 6 -6.29 2.88 5.13
C VAL A 6 -6.29 2.93 3.61
N VAL A 7 -6.46 4.13 3.05
CA VAL A 7 -6.43 4.34 1.59
C VAL A 7 -5.02 4.62 1.05
N GLN A 8 -4.09 5.03 1.91
CA GLN A 8 -2.71 5.36 1.54
C GLN A 8 -1.79 5.12 2.73
N THR A 9 -0.55 4.69 2.46
CA THR A 9 0.51 4.65 3.47
C THR A 9 1.62 5.66 3.17
N GLU A 10 2.17 6.23 4.24
CA GLU A 10 3.31 7.16 4.22
C GLU A 10 4.36 6.67 5.22
N LEU A 11 5.15 5.71 4.78
CA LEU A 11 6.22 5.13 5.58
C LEU A 11 7.57 5.78 5.20
N PRO A 12 8.48 5.97 6.17
CA PRO A 12 9.84 6.47 5.92
C PRO A 12 10.71 5.36 5.32
N ALA A 13 10.29 4.81 4.18
CA ALA A 13 10.94 3.71 3.47
C ALA A 13 10.94 3.99 1.96
N LYS A 14 11.85 3.34 1.23
CA LYS A 14 11.91 3.50 -0.22
C LYS A 14 10.69 2.86 -0.86
N ILE A 15 9.91 3.65 -1.59
CA ILE A 15 8.76 3.17 -2.36
C ILE A 15 9.28 2.44 -3.59
N LEU A 16 8.86 1.18 -3.74
CA LEU A 16 9.12 0.39 -4.95
C LEU A 16 7.97 0.55 -5.95
N ASN A 17 6.72 0.55 -5.49
CA ASN A 17 5.54 0.73 -6.32
C ASN A 17 4.33 1.16 -5.46
N LYS A 18 3.44 1.98 -6.04
CA LYS A 18 2.08 2.20 -5.54
C LYS A 18 1.09 1.80 -6.62
N GLY A 19 0.53 0.60 -6.50
CA GLY A 19 -0.48 0.09 -7.41
C GLY A 19 -1.87 0.61 -7.10
N LYS A 20 -2.88 0.01 -7.74
CA LYS A 20 -4.31 0.30 -7.51
C LYS A 20 -4.75 0.05 -6.07
N VAL A 21 -4.31 -1.07 -5.51
CA VAL A 21 -4.79 -1.56 -4.19
C VAL A 21 -3.66 -1.97 -3.24
N ARG A 22 -2.39 -1.86 -3.68
CA ARG A 22 -1.22 -2.26 -2.90
C ARG A 22 -0.14 -1.19 -2.94
N ASP A 23 0.47 -0.94 -1.80
CA ASP A 23 1.69 -0.15 -1.69
C ASP A 23 2.85 -1.10 -1.37
N VAL A 24 3.98 -0.91 -2.06
CA VAL A 24 5.15 -1.79 -1.96
C VAL A 24 6.38 -0.96 -1.60
N TYR A 25 7.06 -1.38 -0.54
CA TYR A 25 8.25 -0.72 -0.01
C TYR A 25 9.42 -1.70 0.06
N GLU A 26 10.62 -1.18 -0.07
CA GLU A 26 11.87 -1.88 0.24
C GLU A 26 12.21 -1.63 1.71
N ILE A 27 12.42 -2.71 2.46
CA ILE A 27 12.83 -2.65 3.86
C ILE A 27 14.05 -3.56 4.02
N HIS A 28 15.21 -2.97 4.29
CA HIS A 28 16.51 -3.66 4.21
C HIS A 28 16.69 -4.31 2.83
N ASN A 29 16.70 -5.65 2.75
CA ASN A 29 16.80 -6.40 1.49
C ASN A 29 15.51 -7.19 1.19
N ASP A 30 14.43 -6.90 1.91
CA ASP A 30 13.14 -7.56 1.77
C ASP A 30 12.09 -6.61 1.18
N ILE A 31 10.96 -7.20 0.78
CA ILE A 31 9.81 -6.48 0.24
C ILE A 31 8.70 -6.45 1.29
N LEU A 32 8.28 -5.24 1.67
CA LEU A 32 7.05 -5.02 2.42
C LEU A 32 5.90 -4.72 1.45
N LEU A 33 4.94 -5.64 1.37
CA LEU A 33 3.74 -5.48 0.57
C LEU A 33 2.56 -5.18 1.49
N ILE A 34 1.94 -4.01 1.31
CA ILE A 34 0.78 -3.57 2.09
C ILE A 34 -0.45 -3.60 1.18
N ALA A 35 -1.45 -4.39 1.55
CA ALA A 35 -2.78 -4.30 0.96
C ALA A 35 -3.53 -3.14 1.62
N THR A 36 -3.87 -2.12 0.84
CA THR A 36 -4.69 -0.99 1.31
C THR A 36 -6.17 -1.35 1.21
N ASP A 37 -7.03 -0.54 1.82
CA ASP A 37 -8.48 -0.65 1.67
C ASP A 37 -9.00 -0.09 0.32
N ARG A 38 -8.10 0.35 -0.57
CA ARG A 38 -8.47 0.76 -1.92
C ARG A 38 -9.00 -0.43 -2.73
N LEU A 39 -9.98 -0.15 -3.57
CA LEU A 39 -10.58 -1.09 -4.49
C LEU A 39 -10.60 -0.47 -5.89
N SER A 40 -10.29 -1.26 -6.91
CA SER A 40 -10.32 -0.85 -8.31
C SER A 40 -11.34 -1.64 -9.10
N ALA A 41 -12.02 -0.98 -10.05
CA ALA A 41 -12.89 -1.60 -11.04
C ALA A 41 -12.69 -0.90 -12.39
N PHE A 42 -12.88 -1.62 -13.50
CA PHE A 42 -12.69 -1.08 -14.86
C PHE A 42 -11.30 -0.46 -15.11
N ASP A 43 -10.29 -1.04 -14.46
CA ASP A 43 -8.90 -0.60 -14.53
C ASP A 43 -8.60 0.84 -14.06
N VAL A 44 -9.46 1.42 -13.20
CA VAL A 44 -9.24 2.69 -12.50
C VAL A 44 -8.86 2.47 -11.04
#